data_AF-A0A1A8X8N4-F1
#
_entry.id   AF-A0A1A8X8N4-F1
#
_cell.length_a   1.000
_cell.length_b   1.000
_cell.length_c   1.000
_cell.angle_alpha   90.00
_cell.angle_beta   90.00
_cell.angle_gamma   90.00
#
_symmetry.space_group_name_H-M   'P 1'
#
loop_
_entity.id
_entity.type
_entity.pdbx_description
1 polymer ?
#
loop_
_entity_poly.entity_id
_entity_poly.type
_entity_poly.pdbx_seq_one_letter_code
_entity_poly.pdbx_strand_id
1 'polypeptide(L)'
;MHTEQCPRNYSNINTCYAYFLHYFNDVRSKFEENTAPYIQTIKNITDPILQHISLYLVDNYAYAKPYFNNKDRPLSNIACANLNRWLDQRKSIFTYSGKCESNLLLWDRYIEPLWKELERNNKEKMCKRYP
;
A
#
# COMPACT_ATOMS: atom_id res chain seq x y z
N MET A 1 27.03 -13.86 13.75
CA MET A 1 26.91 -12.39 13.96
C MET A 1 25.43 -12.06 14.00
N HIS A 2 24.98 -11.25 14.96
CA HIS A 2 23.55 -11.01 15.18
C HIS A 2 22.94 -10.16 14.06
N THR A 3 21.94 -10.71 13.36
CA THR A 3 21.09 -9.95 12.45
C THR A 3 19.91 -9.37 13.23
N GLU A 4 20.05 -8.14 13.72
CA GLU A 4 18.93 -7.43 14.34
C GLU A 4 17.87 -7.07 13.29
N GLN A 5 16.82 -7.89 13.16
CA GLN A 5 15.64 -7.59 12.35
C GLN A 5 14.64 -6.63 13.05
N CYS A 6 15.16 -5.86 14.03
CA CYS A 6 14.55 -4.73 14.73
C CYS A 6 13.41 -5.01 15.74
N PRO A 7 13.73 -5.68 16.87
CA PRO A 7 13.20 -5.32 18.19
C PRO A 7 14.07 -4.19 18.82
N ARG A 8 13.74 -3.56 19.95
CA ARG A 8 12.48 -3.56 20.73
C ARG A 8 11.74 -2.21 20.65
N ASN A 9 12.49 -1.12 20.48
CA ASN A 9 12.04 0.27 20.44
C ASN A 9 12.15 0.78 18.99
N TYR A 10 11.02 1.03 18.32
CA TYR A 10 10.96 1.60 16.96
C TYR A 10 11.34 3.11 16.91
N SER A 11 12.26 3.51 17.80
CA SER A 11 12.74 4.86 18.06
C SER A 11 13.93 5.19 17.15
N ASN A 12 13.94 6.27 16.36
CA ASN A 12 12.98 7.35 16.26
C ASN A 12 12.73 7.71 14.79
N ILE A 13 11.47 7.69 14.38
CA ILE A 13 10.90 8.47 13.27
C ILE A 13 11.72 8.43 11.96
N ASN A 14 12.04 7.22 11.48
CA ASN A 14 11.99 6.84 10.04
C ASN A 14 12.58 5.42 9.80
N THR A 15 11.97 4.68 8.88
CA THR A 15 12.61 3.62 8.06
C THR A 15 13.13 2.32 8.73
N CYS A 16 12.32 1.64 9.55
CA CYS A 16 12.50 0.18 9.74
C CYS A 16 11.61 -0.61 8.75
N TYR A 17 12.20 -1.56 8.03
CA TYR A 17 11.48 -2.43 7.10
C TYR A 17 10.41 -3.28 7.80
N ALA A 18 10.78 -3.93 8.91
CA ALA A 18 9.89 -4.80 9.68
C ALA A 18 8.66 -4.04 10.22
N TYR A 19 8.80 -2.75 10.53
CA TYR A 19 7.70 -1.92 11.01
C TYR A 19 6.60 -1.74 9.95
N PHE A 20 6.94 -1.31 8.73
CA PHE A 20 5.96 -1.16 7.66
C PHE A 20 5.39 -2.51 7.21
N LEU A 21 6.22 -3.57 7.17
CA LEU A 21 5.77 -4.92 6.89
C LEU A 21 4.72 -5.40 7.90
N HIS A 22 4.92 -5.15 9.20
CA HIS A 22 3.96 -5.46 10.25
C HIS A 22 2.71 -4.60 10.11
N TYR A 23 2.85 -3.26 10.06
CA TYR A 23 1.72 -2.33 10.01
C TYR A 23 0.79 -2.62 8.82
N PHE A 24 1.33 -2.81 7.60
CA PHE A 24 0.50 -3.06 6.41
C PHE A 24 -0.21 -4.43 6.40
N ASN A 25 0.26 -5.41 7.19
CA ASN A 25 -0.36 -6.74 7.29
C ASN A 25 -1.19 -6.95 8.57
N ASP A 26 -1.25 -5.97 9.46
CA ASP A 26 -2.10 -6.02 10.65
C ASP A 26 -3.60 -5.92 10.29
N VAL A 27 -4.46 -6.54 11.11
CA VAL A 27 -5.90 -6.62 10.88
C VAL A 27 -6.60 -5.47 11.58
N ARG A 28 -7.13 -4.52 10.80
CA ARG A 28 -7.77 -3.31 11.31
C ARG A 28 -9.28 -3.47 11.46
N SER A 29 -9.78 -3.07 12.63
CA SER A 29 -11.21 -2.89 12.94
C SER A 29 -11.69 -1.45 12.77
N LYS A 30 -10.78 -0.51 12.53
CA LYS A 30 -11.02 0.93 12.32
C LYS A 30 -10.11 1.42 11.20
N PHE A 31 -10.62 2.33 10.37
CA PHE A 31 -9.87 3.01 9.32
C PHE A 31 -9.89 4.50 9.61
N GLU A 32 -8.82 5.22 9.25
CA GLU A 32 -8.71 6.63 9.57
C GLU A 32 -9.64 7.50 8.70
N GLU A 33 -9.95 8.72 9.16
CA GLU A 33 -10.68 9.74 8.40
C GLU A 33 -10.03 10.02 7.03
N ASN A 34 -8.73 9.79 6.92
CA ASN A 34 -7.95 9.87 5.68
C ASN A 34 -8.49 8.96 4.55
N THR A 35 -9.27 7.93 4.87
CA THR A 35 -9.96 7.09 3.88
C THR A 35 -11.22 7.73 3.30
N ALA A 36 -11.86 8.65 4.02
CA ALA A 36 -13.16 9.21 3.68
C ALA A 36 -13.28 9.79 2.25
N PRO A 37 -12.27 10.50 1.69
CA PRO A 37 -12.34 11.01 0.31
C PRO A 37 -12.48 9.91 -0.76
N TYR A 38 -12.04 8.67 -0.45
CA TYR A 38 -12.03 7.54 -1.38
C TYR A 38 -13.15 6.53 -1.11
N ILE A 39 -13.92 6.68 -0.03
CA ILE A 39 -14.96 5.71 0.37
C ILE A 39 -16.00 5.48 -0.73
N GLN A 40 -16.41 6.53 -1.47
CA GLN A 40 -17.38 6.32 -2.55
C GLN A 40 -16.78 5.56 -3.74
N THR A 41 -15.52 5.82 -4.09
CA THR A 41 -14.78 5.04 -5.10
C THR A 41 -14.67 3.57 -4.69
N ILE A 42 -14.33 3.30 -3.43
CA ILE A 42 -14.22 1.95 -2.86
C ILE A 42 -15.58 1.23 -2.87
N LYS A 43 -16.67 1.91 -2.47
CA LYS A 43 -18.04 1.36 -2.48
C LYS A 43 -18.54 0.97 -3.88
N ASN A 44 -18.03 1.61 -4.93
CA ASN A 44 -18.40 1.30 -6.31
C ASN A 44 -17.67 0.06 -6.88
N ILE A 45 -16.72 -0.53 -6.14
CA ILE A 45 -16.05 -1.78 -6.52
C ILE A 45 -16.96 -2.95 -6.15
N THR A 46 -17.33 -3.74 -7.17
CA THR A 46 -18.27 -4.87 -7.02
C THR A 46 -17.65 -6.12 -6.41
N ASP A 47 -16.35 -6.35 -6.63
CA ASP A 47 -15.63 -7.46 -6.03
C ASP A 47 -15.26 -7.14 -4.57
N PRO A 48 -15.70 -7.95 -3.58
CA PRO A 48 -15.48 -7.64 -2.16
C PRO A 48 -14.02 -7.77 -1.74
N ILE A 49 -13.21 -8.59 -2.43
CA ILE A 49 -11.77 -8.73 -2.15
C ILE A 49 -11.04 -7.48 -2.62
N LEU A 50 -11.34 -6.99 -3.83
CA LEU A 50 -10.79 -5.73 -4.34
C LEU A 50 -11.28 -4.52 -3.54
N GLN A 51 -12.53 -4.50 -3.08
CA GLN A 51 -13.05 -3.46 -2.19
C GLN A 51 -12.24 -3.41 -0.88
N HIS A 52 -11.96 -4.57 -0.28
CA HIS A 52 -11.13 -4.68 0.93
C HIS A 52 -9.68 -4.26 0.68
N ILE A 53 -9.06 -4.72 -0.41
CA ILE A 53 -7.70 -4.34 -0.80
C ILE A 53 -7.61 -2.82 -1.03
N SER A 54 -8.61 -2.22 -1.66
CA SER A 54 -8.68 -0.78 -1.93
C SER A 54 -8.77 0.06 -0.65
N LEU A 55 -9.58 -0.38 0.32
CA LEU A 55 -9.68 0.26 1.63
C LEU A 55 -8.34 0.24 2.37
N TYR A 56 -7.68 -0.92 2.44
CA TYR A 56 -6.35 -1.03 3.04
C TYR A 56 -5.29 -0.26 2.24
N LEU A 57 -5.37 -0.19 0.91
CA LEU A 57 -4.42 0.56 0.10
C LEU A 57 -4.47 2.06 0.45
N VAL A 58 -5.66 2.65 0.50
CA VAL A 58 -5.84 4.07 0.84
C VAL A 58 -5.32 4.36 2.24
N ASP A 59 -5.70 3.54 3.23
CA ASP A 59 -5.30 3.71 4.64
C ASP A 59 -3.78 3.52 4.82
N ASN A 60 -3.20 2.47 4.21
CA ASN A 60 -1.75 2.24 4.19
C ASN A 60 -0.98 3.38 3.51
N TYR A 61 -1.48 3.90 2.39
CA TYR A 61 -0.85 5.02 1.67
C TYR A 61 -0.91 6.31 2.49
N ALA A 62 -2.06 6.64 3.08
CA ALA A 62 -2.22 7.80 3.94
C ALA A 62 -1.28 7.76 5.15
N TYR A 63 -1.24 6.62 5.84
CA TYR A 63 -0.35 6.39 6.97
C TYR A 63 1.14 6.50 6.59
N ALA A 64 1.52 5.92 5.44
CA ALA A 64 2.91 5.89 4.99
C ALA A 64 3.39 7.20 4.35
N LYS A 65 2.46 8.07 3.89
CA LYS A 65 2.75 9.34 3.21
C LYS A 65 3.79 10.24 3.91
N PRO A 66 3.75 10.47 5.24
CA PRO A 66 4.74 11.32 5.91
C PRO A 66 6.18 10.82 5.73
N TYR A 67 6.35 9.51 5.56
CA TYR A 67 7.60 8.77 5.47
C TYR A 67 8.13 8.62 4.03
N PHE A 68 7.38 9.03 3.00
CA PHE A 68 7.85 8.97 1.62
C PHE A 68 8.93 10.03 1.36
N ASN A 69 10.06 9.59 0.79
CA ASN A 69 11.07 10.47 0.21
C ASN A 69 11.02 10.38 -1.32
N ASN A 70 10.60 11.48 -1.97
CA ASN A 70 10.52 11.58 -3.43
C ASN A 70 11.88 11.83 -4.11
N LYS A 71 12.93 12.19 -3.35
CA LYS A 71 14.28 12.50 -3.86
C LYS A 71 15.20 11.28 -3.92
N ASP A 72 14.84 10.22 -3.20
CA ASP A 72 15.63 9.00 -3.07
C ASP A 72 15.22 7.92 -4.08
N ARG A 73 16.07 6.90 -4.24
CA ARG A 73 15.73 5.68 -4.98
C ARG A 73 14.60 4.91 -4.24
N PRO A 74 13.78 4.10 -4.95
CA PRO A 74 12.67 3.38 -4.31
C PRO A 74 13.08 2.51 -3.14
N LEU A 75 14.24 1.83 -3.24
CA LEU A 75 14.78 0.98 -2.16
C LEU A 75 15.24 1.75 -0.92
N SER A 76 15.61 3.03 -1.04
CA SER A 76 15.87 3.90 0.13
C SER A 76 14.58 4.50 0.71
N ASN A 77 13.52 4.66 -0.10
CA ASN A 77 12.18 4.97 0.38
C ASN A 77 11.48 3.71 0.93
N ILE A 78 11.96 3.22 2.08
CA ILE A 78 11.55 1.95 2.70
C ILE A 78 10.03 1.85 2.93
N ALA A 79 9.36 2.96 3.23
CA ALA A 79 7.90 3.01 3.37
C ALA A 79 7.19 2.70 2.04
N CYS A 80 7.59 3.36 0.95
CA CYS A 80 7.04 3.14 -0.37
C CYS A 80 7.40 1.76 -0.95
N ALA A 81 8.62 1.26 -0.69
CA ALA A 81 9.04 -0.07 -1.10
C ALA A 81 8.21 -1.18 -0.42
N ASN A 82 7.91 -1.04 0.88
CA ASN A 82 7.02 -1.96 1.58
C ASN A 82 5.57 -1.87 1.05
N LEU A 83 5.09 -0.67 0.70
CA LEU A 83 3.74 -0.49 0.20
C LEU A 83 3.54 -1.12 -1.19
N ASN A 84 4.52 -0.94 -2.10
CA ASN A 84 4.54 -1.67 -3.38
C ASN A 84 4.56 -3.18 -3.14
N ARG A 85 5.51 -3.71 -2.34
CA ARG A 85 5.59 -5.16 -2.05
C ARG A 85 4.28 -5.71 -1.49
N TRP A 86 3.66 -5.01 -0.53
CA TRP A 86 2.38 -5.42 0.04
C TRP A 86 1.31 -5.51 -1.05
N LEU A 87 1.23 -4.50 -1.92
CA LEU A 87 0.26 -4.46 -3.00
C LEU A 87 0.52 -5.55 -4.05
N ASP A 88 1.78 -5.82 -4.42
CA ASP A 88 2.16 -6.89 -5.34
C ASP A 88 1.84 -8.28 -4.77
N GLN A 89 1.98 -8.47 -3.45
CA GLN A 89 1.53 -9.69 -2.77
C GLN A 89 0.01 -9.84 -2.87
N ARG A 90 -0.77 -8.76 -2.70
CA ARG A 90 -2.22 -8.79 -2.90
C ARG A 90 -2.58 -9.05 -4.38
N LYS A 91 -1.85 -8.47 -5.35
CA LYS A 91 -2.02 -8.74 -6.80
C LYS A 91 -1.78 -10.22 -7.09
N SER A 92 -0.67 -10.77 -6.62
CA SER A 92 -0.30 -12.18 -6.82
C SER A 92 -1.34 -13.14 -6.23
N ILE A 93 -1.85 -12.89 -5.02
CA ILE A 93 -2.91 -13.71 -4.43
C ILE A 93 -4.21 -13.62 -5.23
N PHE A 94 -4.69 -12.40 -5.53
CA PHE A 94 -5.97 -12.19 -6.22
C PHE A 94 -5.97 -12.72 -7.66
N THR A 95 -4.85 -12.61 -8.37
CA THR A 95 -4.73 -12.96 -9.81
C THR A 95 -4.18 -14.37 -10.05
N TYR A 96 -3.98 -15.17 -8.99
CA TYR A 96 -3.24 -16.44 -9.06
C TYR A 96 -1.88 -16.29 -9.77
N SER A 97 -1.08 -15.34 -9.28
CA SER A 97 0.21 -14.93 -9.86
C SER A 97 0.13 -14.58 -11.35
N GLY A 98 -0.90 -13.82 -11.73
CA GLY A 98 -1.14 -13.39 -13.11
C GLY A 98 -1.72 -14.46 -14.04
N LYS A 99 -2.09 -15.65 -13.54
CA LYS A 99 -2.68 -16.72 -14.37
C LYS A 99 -4.20 -16.56 -14.56
N CYS A 100 -4.87 -15.80 -13.71
CA CYS A 100 -6.30 -15.52 -13.82
C CYS A 100 -6.53 -14.19 -14.55
N GLU A 101 -6.78 -14.26 -15.86
CA GLU A 101 -6.96 -13.11 -16.75
C GLU A 101 -8.14 -12.21 -16.33
N SER A 102 -9.28 -12.81 -15.97
CA SER A 102 -10.44 -12.04 -15.48
C SER A 102 -10.12 -11.23 -14.22
N ASN A 103 -9.33 -11.78 -13.30
CA ASN A 103 -8.91 -11.08 -12.10
C ASN A 103 -7.82 -10.04 -12.38
N LEU A 104 -6.95 -10.25 -13.38
CA LEU A 104 -6.05 -9.20 -13.87
C LEU A 104 -6.84 -8.00 -14.42
N LEU A 105 -7.85 -8.24 -15.26
CA LEU A 105 -8.70 -7.19 -15.81
C LEU A 105 -9.46 -6.41 -14.72
N LEU A 106 -9.93 -7.08 -13.67
CA LEU A 106 -10.54 -6.41 -12.51
C LEU A 106 -9.50 -5.60 -11.72
N TRP A 107 -8.30 -6.15 -11.51
CA TRP A 107 -7.22 -5.46 -10.81
C TRP A 107 -6.80 -4.17 -11.54
N ASP A 108 -6.54 -4.26 -12.85
CA ASP A 108 -6.08 -3.13 -13.65
C ASP A 108 -7.21 -2.10 -13.90
N ARG A 109 -8.48 -2.51 -13.74
CA ARG A 109 -9.67 -1.62 -13.75
C ARG A 109 -9.84 -0.82 -12.45
N TYR A 110 -9.54 -1.41 -11.28
CA TYR A 110 -9.88 -0.79 -9.98
C TYR A 110 -8.67 -0.35 -9.16
N ILE A 111 -7.62 -1.18 -9.07
CA ILE A 111 -6.50 -0.95 -8.15
C ILE A 111 -5.43 -0.05 -8.76
N GLU A 112 -5.00 -0.31 -10.00
CA GLU A 112 -3.97 0.54 -10.64
C GLU A 112 -4.46 2.00 -10.86
N PRO A 113 -5.74 2.28 -11.18
CA PRO A 113 -6.26 3.65 -11.22
C PRO A 113 -6.35 4.30 -9.84
N LEU A 114 -6.74 3.57 -8.80
CA LEU A 114 -6.77 4.07 -7.42
C LEU A 114 -5.38 4.46 -6.93
N TRP A 115 -4.34 3.68 -7.25
CA TRP A 115 -2.96 4.07 -6.96
C TRP A 115 -2.55 5.36 -7.68
N LYS A 116 -2.85 5.49 -8.99
CA LYS A 116 -2.55 6.70 -9.76
C LYS A 116 -3.28 7.93 -9.20
N GLU A 117 -4.49 7.74 -8.67
CA GLU A 117 -5.22 8.80 -7.98
C GLU A 117 -4.51 9.21 -6.67
N LEU A 118 -4.09 8.24 -5.86
CA LEU A 118 -3.30 8.48 -4.64
C LEU A 118 -1.97 9.20 -4.95
N GLU A 119 -1.25 8.84 -6.00
CA GLU A 119 -0.05 9.56 -6.48
C GLU A 119 -0.40 11.01 -6.86
N ARG A 120 -1.39 11.19 -7.74
CA ARG A 120 -1.80 12.49 -8.28
C ARG A 120 -2.25 13.45 -7.19
N ASN A 121 -2.95 12.95 -6.18
CA ASN A 121 -3.48 13.75 -5.08
C ASN A 121 -2.41 14.06 -4.00
N ASN A 122 -1.21 13.47 -4.08
CA ASN A 122 -0.16 13.58 -3.06
C ASN A 122 1.23 13.94 -3.63
N LYS A 123 1.31 14.73 -4.72
CA LYS A 123 2.54 15.01 -5.49
C LYS A 123 3.79 15.36 -4.68
N GLU A 124 3.66 16.09 -3.57
CA GLU A 124 4.78 16.50 -2.72
C GLU A 124 5.45 15.34 -1.96
N LYS A 125 4.67 14.31 -1.61
CA LYS A 125 5.09 13.07 -0.94
C LYS A 125 4.29 11.92 -1.53
N MET A 126 4.78 11.36 -2.63
CA MET A 126 4.09 10.31 -3.39
C MET A 126 4.93 9.04 -3.40
N CYS A 127 4.25 7.90 -3.31
CA CYS A 127 4.88 6.61 -3.54
C CYS A 127 4.68 6.21 -5.00
N LYS A 128 5.76 6.15 -5.76
CA LYS A 128 5.72 5.71 -7.16
C LYS A 128 5.41 4.21 -7.24
N ARG A 129 4.49 3.83 -8.12
CA ARG A 129 4.25 2.42 -8.49
C ARG A 129 5.42 1.87 -9.30
N TYR A 130 5.84 0.66 -8.97
CA TYR A 130 6.74 -0.14 -9.81
C TYR A 130 6.18 -1.57 -9.93
N PRO A 131 5.89 -2.07 -11.14
CA PRO A 131 5.46 -3.45 -11.36
C PRO A 131 6.62 -4.45 -11.32
#